data_AF-A0A2K3QBP8-F1
#
_entry.id   AF-A0A2K3QBP8-F1
#
_cell.length_a   1.000
_cell.length_b   1.000
_cell.length_c   1.000
_cell.angle_alpha   90.00
_cell.angle_beta   90.00
_cell.angle_gamma   90.00
#
_symmetry.space_group_name_H-M   'P 1'
#
loop_
_entity.id
_entity.type
_entity.pdbx_description
1 polymer ?
#
loop_
_entity_poly.entity_id
_entity_poly.type
_entity_poly.pdbx_seq_one_letter_code
_entity_poly.pdbx_strand_id
1 'polypeptide(L)'
;MAGAREGSRLARALGQGQLLPLRATPSCARRFASTVAGEAASNRPANLADLESTTTFTAPAPDQRTAEAFGAAQKPSAKERGLPGNRYQYHPPKYYRGPLHPVQMPPSSDPTARDFVPGPFSFPRLKHTYDSTIAPDLLALTYTHQPPGTAPPESQKGTLRQWDGSSPYHKNRPNRGPRGGGSSRLGILERKITWNNIPEIEAVTINSYAPLSSGNKEYLHVARAVVQAITGSYPEVTTVKHHVIQWGVRKGDKAGAKVTLRGGAAYDFVDKLVTLVLPKIKDWPGIKASTGDDAGNLAFGMKPAWMSYFPEIEFNYDMYPPKLMPGCDIFIHTTGTSDRQGRLLMEALGFPFYGKPTH
;
A
#
# COMPACT_ATOMS: atom_id res chain seq x y z
N MET A 1 -28.45 36.05 11.65
CA MET A 1 -29.75 36.52 12.15
C MET A 1 -30.43 35.36 12.86
N ALA A 2 -30.05 35.13 14.12
CA ALA A 2 -30.63 34.10 14.97
C ALA A 2 -31.87 34.68 15.67
N GLY A 3 -33.03 34.08 15.41
CA GLY A 3 -34.29 34.43 16.06
C GLY A 3 -34.51 33.57 17.30
N ALA A 4 -34.38 34.20 18.46
CA ALA A 4 -34.74 33.66 19.76
C ALA A 4 -36.21 33.26 19.85
N ARG A 5 -36.51 32.13 20.50
CA ARG A 5 -37.80 31.86 21.13
C ARG A 5 -37.59 31.09 22.43
N GLU A 6 -37.37 31.85 23.50
CA GLU A 6 -37.80 31.47 24.84
C GLU A 6 -39.31 31.77 24.98
N GLY A 7 -40.03 30.95 25.74
CA GLY A 7 -41.47 31.14 25.96
C GLY A 7 -42.11 30.00 26.74
N SER A 8 -41.76 29.92 28.03
CA SER A 8 -42.58 29.51 29.18
C SER A 8 -43.95 28.85 28.95
N ARG A 9 -44.15 27.67 29.57
CA ARG A 9 -45.46 27.32 30.16
C ARG A 9 -45.29 26.74 31.56
N LEU A 10 -45.94 27.43 32.49
CA LEU A 10 -46.06 27.16 33.92
C LEU A 10 -46.94 25.95 34.23
N ALA A 11 -46.49 25.19 35.24
CA ALA A 11 -47.24 24.58 36.34
C ALA A 11 -48.72 24.19 36.16
N ARG A 12 -49.00 22.88 36.30
CA ARG A 12 -50.04 22.34 37.21
C ARG A 12 -50.07 20.81 37.13
N ALA A 13 -49.66 20.16 38.23
CA ALA A 13 -50.27 18.92 38.75
C ALA A 13 -49.61 18.61 40.10
N LEU A 14 -50.09 19.27 41.15
CA LEU A 14 -49.93 18.78 42.53
C LEU A 14 -50.88 17.60 42.68
N GLY A 15 -50.33 16.40 42.70
CA GLY A 15 -51.01 15.17 43.09
C GLY A 15 -50.20 14.50 44.18
N GLN A 16 -50.67 14.60 45.42
CA GLN A 16 -50.10 13.93 46.59
C GLN A 16 -50.06 12.41 46.37
N GLY A 17 -48.88 11.81 46.54
CA GLY A 17 -48.67 10.37 46.49
C GLY A 17 -47.44 10.00 47.31
N GLN A 18 -47.68 9.67 48.58
CA GLN A 18 -46.84 8.90 49.53
C GLN A 18 -45.32 8.90 49.31
N LEU A 19 -44.64 9.69 50.15
CA LEU A 19 -43.19 9.64 50.36
C LEU A 19 -42.80 8.33 51.06
N LEU A 20 -42.21 7.39 50.32
CA LEU A 20 -41.34 6.37 50.91
C LEU A 20 -39.98 7.02 51.23
N PRO A 21 -39.34 6.73 52.39
CA PRO A 21 -38.04 7.29 52.69
C PRO A 21 -37.00 6.74 51.71
N LEU A 22 -36.52 7.59 50.82
CA LEU A 22 -35.28 7.38 50.08
C LEU A 22 -34.15 7.19 51.09
N ARG A 23 -33.75 5.94 51.34
CA ARG A 23 -32.43 5.65 51.91
C ARG A 23 -31.40 6.22 50.95
N ALA A 24 -30.75 7.31 51.36
CA ALA A 24 -29.56 7.81 50.71
C ALA A 24 -28.48 6.73 50.79
N THR A 25 -28.32 5.96 49.71
CA THR A 25 -27.10 5.18 49.52
C THR A 25 -25.97 6.19 49.35
N PRO A 26 -24.88 6.13 50.13
CA PRO A 26 -23.74 7.00 49.87
C PRO A 26 -23.27 6.71 48.44
N SER A 27 -23.02 7.77 47.69
CA SER A 27 -22.30 7.75 46.42
C SER A 27 -20.88 7.25 46.68
N CYS A 28 -20.74 5.94 46.84
CA CYS A 28 -19.47 5.26 46.69
C CYS A 28 -19.11 5.36 45.21
N ALA A 29 -18.45 6.45 44.84
CA ALA A 29 -17.56 6.48 43.70
C ALA A 29 -16.42 5.50 43.99
N ARG A 30 -16.70 4.20 43.92
CA ARG A 30 -15.66 3.17 43.84
C ARG A 30 -15.05 3.31 42.46
N ARG A 31 -13.93 4.04 42.40
CA ARG A 31 -12.91 3.77 41.39
C ARG A 31 -12.64 2.27 41.47
N PHE A 32 -13.06 1.50 40.47
CA PHE A 32 -12.57 0.14 40.26
C PHE A 32 -11.13 0.23 39.76
N ALA A 33 -10.23 0.68 40.63
CA ALA A 33 -8.80 0.46 40.49
C ALA A 33 -8.51 -0.70 41.45
N SER A 34 -8.02 -1.82 40.91
CA SER A 34 -7.46 -2.89 41.73
C SER A 34 -6.36 -2.29 42.61
N THR A 35 -6.54 -2.36 43.93
CA THR A 35 -5.65 -1.76 44.93
C THR A 35 -4.28 -2.44 45.04
N VAL A 36 -4.03 -3.50 44.26
CA VAL A 36 -2.81 -4.31 44.35
C VAL A 36 -1.60 -3.62 43.70
N ALA A 37 -1.78 -2.61 42.85
CA ALA A 37 -0.68 -1.91 42.19
C ALA A 37 -0.12 -0.69 42.98
N GLY A 38 -0.80 -0.26 44.05
CA GLY A 38 -0.48 0.99 44.75
C GLY A 38 0.67 0.94 45.74
N GLU A 39 1.12 -0.25 46.17
CA GLU A 39 2.10 -0.39 47.26
C GLU A 39 3.58 -0.40 46.78
N ALA A 40 3.84 -0.42 45.47
CA ALA A 40 5.19 -0.46 44.89
C ALA A 40 5.83 0.94 44.64
N ALA A 41 5.34 1.99 45.30
CA ALA A 41 5.68 3.38 44.99
C ALA A 41 6.81 4.00 45.84
N SER A 42 7.32 3.33 46.88
CA SER A 42 8.19 3.99 47.88
C SER A 42 9.70 3.95 47.61
N ASN A 43 10.18 3.31 46.54
CA ASN A 43 11.63 3.22 46.26
C ASN A 43 11.97 3.20 44.76
N ARG A 44 11.33 4.08 43.97
CA ARG A 44 11.67 4.22 42.54
C ARG A 44 12.91 5.11 42.37
N PRO A 45 13.90 4.71 41.56
CA PRO A 45 15.01 5.60 41.22
C PRO A 45 14.48 6.87 40.52
N ALA A 46 15.11 8.01 40.75
CA ALA A 46 14.62 9.33 40.31
C ALA A 46 14.25 9.39 38.81
N ASN A 47 14.99 8.68 37.94
CA ASN A 47 14.72 8.63 36.50
C ASN A 47 13.41 7.92 36.11
N LEU A 48 12.81 7.13 37.01
CA LEU A 48 11.55 6.41 36.79
C LEU A 48 10.37 7.05 37.54
N ALA A 49 10.60 8.17 38.24
CA ALA A 49 9.59 8.87 39.02
C ALA A 49 8.55 9.57 38.11
N ASP A 50 8.97 10.04 36.94
CA ASP A 50 8.11 10.74 35.97
C ASP A 50 7.24 9.79 35.11
N LEU A 51 7.46 8.48 35.21
CA LEU A 51 6.67 7.50 34.47
C LEU A 51 5.28 7.31 35.12
N GLU A 52 4.27 7.15 34.27
CA GLU A 52 2.88 6.92 34.69
C GLU A 52 2.81 5.82 35.76
N SER A 53 2.20 6.14 36.90
CA SER A 53 2.22 5.27 38.07
C SER A 53 1.37 4.01 37.87
N THR A 54 0.29 4.12 37.07
CA THR A 54 -0.66 3.04 36.77
C THR A 54 -0.67 2.73 35.28
N THR A 55 0.20 1.81 34.84
CA THR A 55 0.27 1.40 33.43
C THR A 55 -0.54 0.14 33.16
N THR A 56 -1.44 0.19 32.18
CA THR A 56 -2.23 -0.99 31.77
C THR A 56 -1.36 -2.08 31.13
N PHE A 57 -0.20 -1.72 30.58
CA PHE A 57 0.73 -2.67 29.94
C PHE A 57 1.40 -3.64 30.92
N THR A 58 1.46 -3.30 32.22
CA THR A 58 2.03 -4.16 33.27
C THR A 58 0.96 -4.95 34.03
N ALA A 59 -0.31 -4.75 33.71
CA ALA A 59 -1.39 -5.53 34.30
C ALA A 59 -1.24 -7.02 33.93
N PRO A 60 -1.46 -7.95 34.87
CA PRO A 60 -1.41 -9.37 34.57
C PRO A 60 -2.50 -9.75 33.56
N ALA A 61 -2.27 -10.85 32.85
CA ALA A 61 -3.28 -11.43 31.97
C ALA A 61 -4.57 -11.77 32.76
N PRO A 62 -5.76 -11.69 32.15
CA PRO A 62 -7.00 -11.99 32.83
C PRO A 62 -7.06 -13.46 33.29
N ASP A 63 -7.52 -13.69 34.52
CA ASP A 63 -7.67 -15.04 35.07
C ASP A 63 -8.72 -15.84 34.27
N GLN A 64 -8.52 -17.15 34.13
CA GLN A 64 -9.44 -18.03 33.39
C GLN A 64 -10.89 -17.94 33.90
N ARG A 65 -11.09 -17.87 35.23
CA ARG A 65 -12.42 -17.68 35.83
C ARG A 65 -13.11 -16.40 35.36
N THR A 66 -12.34 -15.33 35.19
CA THR A 66 -12.88 -14.04 34.69
C THR A 66 -13.21 -14.10 33.21
N ALA A 67 -12.41 -14.82 32.41
CA ALA A 67 -12.69 -15.08 31.01
C ALA A 67 -13.96 -15.92 30.83
N GLU A 68 -14.14 -16.98 31.62
CA GLU A 68 -15.33 -17.84 31.62
C GLU A 68 -16.58 -17.06 32.04
N ALA A 69 -16.49 -16.24 33.11
CA ALA A 69 -17.58 -15.37 33.55
C ALA A 69 -17.96 -14.32 32.47
N PHE A 70 -16.96 -13.75 31.78
CA PHE A 70 -17.19 -12.80 30.68
C PHE A 70 -17.89 -13.48 29.49
N GLY A 71 -17.45 -14.67 29.09
CA GLY A 71 -18.08 -15.44 28.01
C GLY A 71 -19.52 -15.83 28.33
N ALA A 72 -19.82 -16.16 29.58
CA ALA A 72 -21.19 -16.42 30.03
C ALA A 72 -22.08 -15.17 29.99
N ALA A 73 -21.52 -14.00 30.35
CA ALA A 73 -22.23 -12.72 30.38
C ALA A 73 -22.45 -12.10 28.98
N GLN A 74 -21.66 -12.47 27.98
CA GLN A 74 -21.75 -11.93 26.62
C GLN A 74 -22.96 -12.45 25.83
N LYS A 75 -23.64 -13.49 26.31
CA LYS A 75 -24.92 -13.91 25.72
C LYS A 75 -25.88 -12.73 25.85
N PRO A 76 -26.39 -12.16 24.75
CA PRO A 76 -27.29 -11.04 24.83
C PRO A 76 -28.52 -11.49 25.61
N SER A 77 -28.61 -11.09 26.89
CA SER A 77 -29.89 -11.06 27.58
C SER A 77 -30.79 -10.24 26.66
N ALA A 78 -31.97 -10.75 26.31
CA ALA A 78 -32.98 -10.08 25.51
C ALA A 78 -33.44 -8.78 26.19
N LYS A 79 -32.56 -7.77 26.24
CA LYS A 79 -32.89 -6.44 26.69
C LYS A 79 -33.75 -5.87 25.58
N GLU A 80 -35.03 -5.70 25.88
CA GLU A 80 -36.04 -5.13 24.98
C GLU A 80 -35.66 -3.73 24.46
N ARG A 81 -34.68 -3.06 25.09
CA ARG A 81 -34.16 -1.74 24.71
C ARG A 81 -32.62 -1.77 24.60
N GLY A 82 -32.10 -1.18 23.53
CA GLY A 82 -30.66 -0.98 23.34
C GLY A 82 -30.04 -0.05 24.38
N LEU A 83 -28.73 -0.15 24.57
CA LEU A 83 -27.97 0.79 25.40
C LEU A 83 -28.10 2.22 24.83
N PRO A 84 -28.11 3.27 25.68
CA PRO A 84 -28.09 4.64 25.19
C PRO A 84 -26.80 4.91 24.41
N GLY A 85 -26.89 5.73 23.36
CA GLY A 85 -25.72 6.12 22.55
C GLY A 85 -24.72 6.97 23.33
N ASN A 86 -23.46 6.93 22.91
CA ASN A 86 -22.39 7.74 23.51
C ASN A 86 -22.52 9.24 23.17
N ARG A 87 -21.98 10.09 24.04
CA ARG A 87 -21.91 11.56 23.85
C ARG A 87 -20.97 11.96 22.71
N TYR A 88 -19.88 11.22 22.51
CA TYR A 88 -18.92 11.47 21.44
C TYR A 88 -19.44 10.89 20.12
N GLN A 89 -19.70 11.77 19.14
CA GLN A 89 -20.31 11.41 17.84
C GLN A 89 -19.48 12.00 16.68
N TYR A 90 -18.16 11.90 16.77
CA TYR A 90 -17.31 12.28 15.64
C TYR A 90 -17.45 11.26 14.51
N HIS A 91 -17.63 11.76 13.30
CA HIS A 91 -17.59 10.98 12.07
C HIS A 91 -16.67 11.67 11.07
N PRO A 92 -15.77 10.93 10.39
CA PRO A 92 -14.82 11.55 9.47
C PRO A 92 -15.54 12.31 8.34
N PRO A 93 -15.13 13.55 8.06
CA PRO A 93 -15.77 14.36 7.03
C PRO A 93 -15.54 13.74 5.64
N LYS A 94 -16.45 13.99 4.70
CA LYS A 94 -16.33 13.49 3.32
C LYS A 94 -15.20 14.16 2.52
N TYR A 95 -14.87 15.41 2.84
CA TYR A 95 -13.93 16.23 2.08
C TYR A 95 -12.92 16.89 3.01
N TYR A 96 -11.65 16.88 2.61
CA TYR A 96 -10.59 17.64 3.27
C TYR A 96 -10.73 19.12 2.89
N ARG A 97 -10.87 19.99 3.89
CA ARG A 97 -11.08 21.45 3.69
C ARG A 97 -9.86 22.29 4.08
N GLY A 98 -8.69 21.65 4.21
CA GLY A 98 -7.45 22.29 4.63
C GLY A 98 -7.11 22.08 6.11
N PRO A 99 -5.86 22.37 6.50
CA PRO A 99 -5.31 21.98 7.80
C PRO A 99 -5.87 22.79 8.98
N LEU A 100 -6.45 23.96 8.71
CA LEU A 100 -7.02 24.85 9.73
C LEU A 100 -8.53 24.70 9.90
N HIS A 101 -9.17 23.83 9.12
CA HIS A 101 -10.59 23.57 9.29
C HIS A 101 -10.85 22.90 10.66
N PRO A 102 -11.87 23.30 11.44
CA PRO A 102 -12.06 22.74 12.79
C PRO A 102 -12.27 21.22 12.84
N VAL A 103 -12.98 20.68 11.85
CA VAL A 103 -13.19 19.23 11.71
C VAL A 103 -12.14 18.67 10.75
N GLN A 104 -11.17 17.96 11.30
CA GLN A 104 -10.10 17.31 10.54
C GLN A 104 -10.46 15.87 10.17
N MET A 105 -9.79 15.34 9.14
CA MET A 105 -9.85 13.92 8.79
C MET A 105 -8.87 13.13 9.67
N PRO A 106 -9.22 11.91 10.08
CA PRO A 106 -8.26 11.03 10.71
C PRO A 106 -7.29 10.48 9.66
N PRO A 107 -6.14 9.92 10.07
CA PRO A 107 -5.27 9.18 9.17
C PRO A 107 -5.95 7.91 8.64
N SER A 108 -5.52 7.42 7.47
CA SER A 108 -6.08 6.21 6.85
C SER A 108 -5.86 4.93 7.68
N SER A 109 -4.96 4.96 8.67
CA SER A 109 -4.75 3.86 9.63
C SER A 109 -5.83 3.77 10.71
N ASP A 110 -6.61 4.84 10.92
CA ASP A 110 -7.71 4.84 11.86
C ASP A 110 -8.85 3.95 11.34
N PRO A 111 -9.35 2.97 12.12
CA PRO A 111 -10.44 2.09 11.68
C PRO A 111 -11.75 2.83 11.38
N THR A 112 -11.91 4.06 11.86
CA THR A 112 -13.08 4.90 11.57
C THR A 112 -12.95 5.67 10.26
N ALA A 113 -11.75 5.75 9.68
CA ALA A 113 -11.48 6.50 8.45
C ALA A 113 -12.27 5.96 7.25
N ARG A 114 -12.53 6.83 6.27
CA ARG A 114 -13.35 6.47 5.09
C ARG A 114 -12.58 5.62 4.09
N ASP A 115 -11.27 5.77 4.07
CA ASP A 115 -10.28 5.13 3.22
C ASP A 115 -9.49 4.05 3.98
N PHE A 116 -10.00 3.62 5.13
CA PHE A 116 -9.41 2.53 5.89
C PHE A 116 -9.41 1.24 5.05
N VAL A 117 -8.23 0.63 4.95
CA VAL A 117 -8.04 -0.70 4.37
C VAL A 117 -7.54 -1.59 5.50
N PRO A 118 -8.20 -2.73 5.78
CA PRO A 118 -7.71 -3.69 6.75
C PRO A 118 -6.25 -4.06 6.45
N GLY A 119 -5.47 -4.28 7.51
CA GLY A 119 -4.06 -4.64 7.41
C GLY A 119 -3.82 -6.01 6.76
N PRO A 120 -2.59 -6.56 6.88
CA PRO A 120 -2.24 -7.81 6.22
C PRO A 120 -3.07 -9.00 6.75
N PHE A 121 -3.61 -9.80 5.85
CA PHE A 121 -4.35 -11.03 6.18
C PHE A 121 -3.44 -12.24 6.34
N SER A 122 -2.33 -12.27 5.59
CA SER A 122 -1.33 -13.34 5.64
C SER A 122 0.05 -12.76 5.31
N PHE A 123 1.09 -13.53 5.60
CA PHE A 123 2.44 -13.18 5.21
C PHE A 123 2.78 -13.84 3.86
N PRO A 124 3.09 -13.07 2.80
CA PRO A 124 3.42 -13.63 1.49
C PRO A 124 4.64 -14.53 1.57
N ARG A 125 4.53 -15.77 1.07
CA ARG A 125 5.66 -16.72 1.16
C ARG A 125 6.88 -16.18 0.41
N LEU A 126 6.68 -15.51 -0.73
CA LEU A 126 7.78 -15.02 -1.54
C LEU A 126 8.56 -13.91 -0.82
N LYS A 127 7.87 -13.07 -0.03
CA LYS A 127 8.51 -12.08 0.84
C LYS A 127 9.29 -12.77 1.96
N HIS A 128 8.73 -13.82 2.57
CA HIS A 128 9.45 -14.62 3.57
C HIS A 128 10.74 -15.26 3.01
N THR A 129 10.65 -15.90 1.86
CA THR A 129 11.83 -16.47 1.18
C THR A 129 12.83 -15.39 0.83
N TYR A 130 12.35 -14.24 0.38
CA TYR A 130 13.21 -13.11 0.09
C TYR A 130 14.00 -12.65 1.32
N ASP A 131 13.32 -12.41 2.44
CA ASP A 131 13.94 -11.89 3.67
C ASP A 131 14.90 -12.90 4.30
N SER A 132 14.60 -14.20 4.18
CA SER A 132 15.36 -15.28 4.82
C SER A 132 16.56 -15.78 4.02
N THR A 133 16.48 -15.85 2.69
CA THR A 133 17.53 -16.43 1.85
C THR A 133 18.07 -15.46 0.80
N ILE A 134 17.19 -14.81 0.03
CA ILE A 134 17.62 -13.99 -1.12
C ILE A 134 18.35 -12.74 -0.66
N ALA A 135 17.82 -12.00 0.31
CA ALA A 135 18.41 -10.76 0.81
C ALA A 135 19.88 -10.92 1.27
N PRO A 136 20.23 -11.91 2.13
CA PRO A 136 21.63 -12.13 2.49
C PRO A 136 22.50 -12.60 1.31
N ASP A 137 21.96 -13.43 0.41
CA ASP A 137 22.69 -13.88 -0.79
C ASP A 137 23.01 -12.72 -1.74
N LEU A 138 22.05 -11.83 -1.98
CA LEU A 138 22.24 -10.62 -2.78
C LEU A 138 23.34 -9.74 -2.20
N LEU A 139 23.35 -9.56 -0.88
CA LEU A 139 24.34 -8.76 -0.17
C LEU A 139 25.73 -9.38 -0.32
N ALA A 140 25.85 -10.69 -0.07
CA ALA A 140 27.13 -11.40 -0.15
C ALA A 140 27.68 -11.42 -1.59
N LEU A 141 26.83 -11.68 -2.58
CA LEU A 141 27.21 -11.80 -3.99
C LEU A 141 27.68 -10.48 -4.61
N THR A 142 27.10 -9.35 -4.15
CA THR A 142 27.40 -8.02 -4.69
C THR A 142 28.33 -7.18 -3.80
N TYR A 143 28.85 -7.77 -2.72
CA TYR A 143 29.73 -7.08 -1.79
C TYR A 143 31.03 -6.64 -2.46
N THR A 144 31.31 -5.33 -2.38
CA THR A 144 32.61 -4.77 -2.73
C THR A 144 33.28 -4.26 -1.47
N HIS A 145 34.42 -4.85 -1.09
CA HIS A 145 35.15 -4.43 0.10
C HIS A 145 35.59 -2.96 0.00
N GLN A 146 35.36 -2.20 1.07
CA GLN A 146 35.86 -0.84 1.24
C GLN A 146 36.74 -0.80 2.49
N PRO A 147 38.04 -0.49 2.38
CA PRO A 147 38.92 -0.36 3.53
C PRO A 147 38.42 0.71 4.51
N PRO A 148 38.65 0.54 5.82
CA PRO A 148 38.30 1.56 6.81
C PRO A 148 39.03 2.87 6.50
N GLY A 149 38.34 4.00 6.64
CA GLY A 149 38.89 5.33 6.31
C GLY A 149 38.81 5.73 4.84
N THR A 150 38.20 4.92 3.97
CA THR A 150 37.96 5.29 2.56
C THR A 150 36.93 6.42 2.49
N ALA A 151 37.28 7.54 1.86
CA ALA A 151 36.32 8.61 1.58
C ALA A 151 35.26 8.13 0.55
N PRO A 152 33.96 8.39 0.78
CA PRO A 152 32.93 8.00 -0.17
C PRO A 152 33.13 8.76 -1.50
N PRO A 153 33.05 8.08 -2.66
CA PRO A 153 33.20 8.75 -3.94
C PRO A 153 32.01 9.68 -4.19
N GLU A 154 32.30 10.95 -4.46
CA GLU A 154 31.29 11.92 -4.89
C GLU A 154 31.06 11.79 -6.41
N SER A 155 29.86 11.39 -6.81
CA SER A 155 29.48 11.32 -8.21
C SER A 155 28.73 12.59 -8.62
N GLN A 156 29.14 13.19 -9.74
CA GLN A 156 28.40 14.29 -10.38
C GLN A 156 27.26 13.80 -11.28
N LYS A 157 27.08 12.48 -11.45
CA LYS A 157 25.95 11.90 -12.21
C LYS A 157 24.64 12.31 -11.54
N GLY A 158 23.68 12.78 -12.33
CA GLY A 158 22.41 13.29 -11.82
C GLY A 158 22.42 14.80 -11.51
N THR A 159 23.51 15.51 -11.78
CA THR A 159 23.56 16.99 -11.67
C THR A 159 23.70 17.65 -13.03
N LEU A 160 23.14 18.86 -13.17
CA LEU A 160 23.35 19.69 -14.36
C LEU A 160 24.67 20.44 -14.24
N ARG A 161 25.48 20.42 -15.31
CA ARG A 161 26.78 21.07 -15.31
C ARG A 161 26.62 22.58 -15.37
N GLN A 162 27.41 23.29 -14.60
CA GLN A 162 27.47 24.74 -14.64
C GLN A 162 28.49 25.22 -15.68
N TRP A 163 28.40 26.48 -16.08
CA TRP A 163 29.43 27.15 -16.85
C TRP A 163 30.57 27.55 -15.91
N ASP A 164 31.79 27.49 -16.41
CA ASP A 164 32.99 27.90 -15.68
C ASP A 164 33.09 29.42 -15.60
N GLY A 165 33.92 29.94 -14.68
CA GLY A 165 34.11 31.39 -14.49
C GLY A 165 34.99 32.07 -15.55
N SER A 166 35.37 31.38 -16.64
CA SER A 166 36.34 31.87 -17.62
C SER A 166 35.85 33.05 -18.46
N SER A 167 34.52 33.25 -18.56
CA SER A 167 33.92 34.32 -19.35
C SER A 167 32.88 35.09 -18.55
N PRO A 168 32.84 36.44 -18.65
CA PRO A 168 31.77 37.24 -18.05
C PRO A 168 30.36 36.81 -18.46
N TYR A 169 30.20 36.22 -19.66
CA TYR A 169 28.93 35.71 -20.16
C TYR A 169 28.43 34.45 -19.42
N HIS A 170 29.27 33.77 -18.64
CA HIS A 170 28.90 32.56 -17.91
C HIS A 170 28.16 32.83 -16.60
N LYS A 171 28.25 34.05 -16.06
CA LYS A 171 27.72 34.40 -14.71
C LYS A 171 26.21 34.19 -14.56
N ASN A 172 25.43 34.52 -15.58
CA ASN A 172 23.96 34.43 -15.56
C ASN A 172 23.42 33.42 -16.58
N ARG A 173 24.28 32.52 -17.09
CA ARG A 173 23.90 31.56 -18.11
C ARG A 173 23.25 30.34 -17.45
N PRO A 174 22.11 29.82 -17.96
CA PRO A 174 21.48 28.64 -17.37
C PRO A 174 22.42 27.43 -17.44
N ASN A 175 22.24 26.51 -16.49
CA ASN A 175 23.01 25.27 -16.43
C ASN A 175 22.91 24.51 -17.75
N ARG A 176 24.01 23.85 -18.11
CA ARG A 176 24.12 23.06 -19.33
C ARG A 176 23.22 21.85 -19.22
N GLY A 177 22.65 21.45 -20.36
CA GLY A 177 21.86 20.22 -20.46
C GLY A 177 22.65 18.97 -20.03
N PRO A 178 21.93 17.88 -19.70
CA PRO A 178 22.53 16.59 -19.36
C PRO A 178 23.57 16.16 -20.40
N ARG A 179 24.64 15.52 -19.92
CA ARG A 179 25.70 14.96 -20.78
C ARG A 179 25.34 13.51 -21.10
N GLY A 180 25.44 13.12 -22.37
CA GLY A 180 24.99 11.80 -22.86
C GLY A 180 23.73 11.95 -23.71
N GLY A 181 23.69 11.29 -24.87
CA GLY A 181 22.75 11.59 -25.95
C GLY A 181 21.27 11.30 -25.67
N GLY A 182 20.40 12.07 -26.34
CA GLY A 182 18.97 11.80 -26.57
C GLY A 182 17.99 12.21 -25.49
N SER A 183 18.33 12.03 -24.21
CA SER A 183 17.38 12.29 -23.11
C SER A 183 17.50 13.70 -22.55
N SER A 184 16.37 14.38 -22.40
CA SER A 184 16.27 15.65 -21.65
C SER A 184 16.29 15.45 -20.13
N ARG A 185 16.34 14.19 -19.65
CA ARG A 185 16.26 13.82 -18.24
C ARG A 185 17.62 13.44 -17.67
N LEU A 186 17.79 13.68 -16.37
CA LEU A 186 18.95 13.23 -15.61
C LEU A 186 18.81 11.73 -15.31
N GLY A 187 19.84 10.95 -15.65
CA GLY A 187 19.89 9.54 -15.30
C GLY A 187 20.12 9.34 -13.80
N ILE A 188 19.56 8.25 -13.27
CA ILE A 188 19.74 7.86 -11.87
C ILE A 188 21.18 7.35 -11.66
N LEU A 189 21.74 7.67 -10.50
CA LEU A 189 23.02 7.12 -10.06
C LEU A 189 22.79 5.75 -9.46
N GLU A 190 23.47 4.74 -10.00
CA GLU A 190 23.44 3.42 -9.42
C GLU A 190 24.13 3.43 -8.05
N ARG A 191 23.40 2.96 -7.03
CA ARG A 191 23.89 2.78 -5.68
C ARG A 191 24.41 1.37 -5.51
N LYS A 192 25.52 1.19 -4.78
CA LYS A 192 25.97 -0.14 -4.37
C LYS A 192 24.93 -0.78 -3.44
N ILE A 193 24.74 -2.08 -3.59
CA ILE A 193 23.89 -2.86 -2.68
C ILE A 193 24.62 -2.94 -1.34
N THR A 194 23.93 -2.53 -0.28
CA THR A 194 24.40 -2.56 1.10
C THR A 194 23.26 -3.07 1.98
N TRP A 195 23.53 -3.36 3.25
CA TRP A 195 22.51 -3.83 4.20
C TRP A 195 21.27 -2.91 4.31
N ASN A 196 21.43 -1.61 4.03
CA ASN A 196 20.34 -0.61 4.04
C ASN A 196 19.57 -0.49 2.72
N ASN A 197 20.12 -1.02 1.63
CA ASN A 197 19.60 -0.82 0.29
C ASN A 197 19.73 -2.13 -0.49
N ILE A 198 19.01 -3.14 -0.03
CA ILE A 198 18.86 -4.40 -0.74
C ILE A 198 17.67 -4.24 -1.69
N PRO A 199 17.82 -4.53 -3.00
CA PRO A 199 16.72 -4.44 -3.96
C PRO A 199 15.55 -5.34 -3.57
N GLU A 200 14.35 -4.78 -3.57
CA GLU A 200 13.07 -5.41 -3.25
C GLU A 200 12.02 -5.08 -4.31
N ILE A 201 10.91 -5.83 -4.34
CA ILE A 201 9.74 -5.47 -5.16
C ILE A 201 8.98 -4.36 -4.45
N GLU A 202 8.87 -3.18 -5.08
CA GLU A 202 8.09 -2.08 -4.54
C GLU A 202 6.61 -2.19 -4.97
N ALA A 203 6.40 -2.47 -6.24
CA ALA A 203 5.07 -2.51 -6.83
C ALA A 203 5.06 -3.34 -8.12
N VAL A 204 3.88 -3.80 -8.51
CA VAL A 204 3.66 -4.40 -9.83
C VAL A 204 2.50 -3.69 -10.51
N THR A 205 2.77 -3.09 -11.67
CA THR A 205 1.73 -2.48 -12.50
C THR A 205 1.38 -3.41 -13.64
N ILE A 206 0.09 -3.70 -13.78
CA ILE A 206 -0.45 -4.47 -14.90
C ILE A 206 -1.25 -3.50 -15.75
N ASN A 207 -0.89 -3.42 -17.03
CA ASN A 207 -1.57 -2.57 -18.00
C ASN A 207 -2.08 -3.43 -19.15
N SER A 208 -3.37 -3.37 -19.42
CA SER A 208 -3.99 -4.03 -20.56
C SER A 208 -4.56 -2.98 -21.50
N TYR A 209 -4.02 -2.93 -22.72
CA TYR A 209 -4.48 -2.03 -23.77
C TYR A 209 -5.28 -2.81 -24.82
N ALA A 210 -6.52 -2.39 -25.07
CA ALA A 210 -7.45 -3.00 -26.00
C ALA A 210 -7.83 -1.97 -27.09
N PRO A 211 -7.05 -1.85 -28.17
CA PRO A 211 -7.26 -0.81 -29.20
C PRO A 211 -8.61 -0.91 -29.92
N LEU A 212 -9.17 -2.12 -30.01
CA LEU A 212 -10.46 -2.38 -30.66
C LEU A 212 -11.67 -1.89 -29.85
N SER A 213 -11.45 -1.34 -28.65
CA SER A 213 -12.52 -0.85 -27.77
C SER A 213 -13.32 0.33 -28.35
N SER A 214 -12.71 1.12 -29.24
CA SER A 214 -13.38 2.26 -29.88
C SER A 214 -14.54 1.79 -30.78
N GLY A 215 -14.37 0.64 -31.43
CA GLY A 215 -15.42 -0.01 -32.22
C GLY A 215 -16.38 -0.84 -31.37
N ASN A 216 -15.85 -1.71 -30.49
CA ASN A 216 -16.67 -2.53 -29.60
C ASN A 216 -16.24 -2.37 -28.13
N LYS A 217 -17.11 -1.77 -27.32
CA LYS A 217 -16.88 -1.52 -25.89
C LYS A 217 -16.71 -2.79 -25.06
N GLU A 218 -17.18 -3.94 -25.54
CA GLU A 218 -17.06 -5.23 -24.84
C GLU A 218 -15.60 -5.60 -24.57
N TYR A 219 -14.67 -5.30 -25.49
CA TYR A 219 -13.24 -5.53 -25.27
C TYR A 219 -12.73 -4.84 -24.01
N LEU A 220 -13.21 -3.62 -23.72
CA LEU A 220 -12.84 -2.89 -22.52
C LEU A 220 -13.43 -3.54 -21.26
N HIS A 221 -14.71 -3.96 -21.33
CA HIS A 221 -15.39 -4.60 -20.19
C HIS A 221 -14.75 -5.94 -19.83
N VAL A 222 -14.43 -6.77 -20.82
CA VAL A 222 -13.73 -8.04 -20.64
C VAL A 222 -12.33 -7.80 -20.09
N ALA A 223 -11.57 -6.87 -20.67
CA ALA A 223 -10.22 -6.59 -20.18
C ALA A 223 -10.21 -6.13 -18.72
N ARG A 224 -11.19 -5.31 -18.35
CA ARG A 224 -11.38 -4.86 -16.98
C ARG A 224 -11.69 -6.02 -16.03
N ALA A 225 -12.62 -6.90 -16.42
CA ALA A 225 -13.02 -8.04 -15.60
C ALA A 225 -11.87 -9.03 -15.40
N VAL A 226 -11.09 -9.31 -16.45
CA VAL A 226 -9.93 -10.22 -16.39
C VAL A 226 -8.84 -9.67 -15.46
N VAL A 227 -8.44 -8.39 -15.64
CA VAL A 227 -7.43 -7.77 -14.77
C VAL A 227 -7.91 -7.71 -13.32
N GLN A 228 -9.20 -7.43 -13.09
CA GLN A 228 -9.78 -7.44 -11.75
C GLN A 228 -9.73 -8.83 -11.10
N ALA A 229 -10.09 -9.89 -11.85
CA ALA A 229 -10.07 -11.25 -11.34
C ALA A 229 -8.67 -11.70 -10.94
N ILE A 230 -7.67 -11.42 -11.77
CA ILE A 230 -6.26 -11.80 -11.51
C ILE A 230 -5.67 -11.06 -10.32
N THR A 231 -6.00 -9.76 -10.18
CA THR A 231 -5.35 -8.87 -9.21
C THR A 231 -6.13 -8.70 -7.89
N GLY A 232 -7.42 -9.06 -7.87
CA GLY A 232 -8.32 -8.80 -6.75
C GLY A 232 -8.62 -7.31 -6.51
N SER A 233 -8.06 -6.41 -7.32
CA SER A 233 -8.16 -4.95 -7.18
C SER A 233 -8.97 -4.36 -8.31
N TYR A 234 -9.72 -3.30 -8.04
CA TYR A 234 -10.55 -2.67 -9.06
C TYR A 234 -9.71 -1.83 -10.04
N PRO A 235 -9.65 -2.18 -11.33
CA PRO A 235 -8.83 -1.46 -12.31
C PRO A 235 -9.36 -0.08 -12.66
N GLU A 236 -8.40 0.85 -12.82
CA GLU A 236 -8.60 2.16 -13.39
C GLU A 236 -8.68 2.05 -14.92
N VAL A 237 -9.65 2.74 -15.53
CA VAL A 237 -9.79 2.77 -16.99
C VAL A 237 -8.81 3.78 -17.59
N THR A 238 -8.00 3.34 -18.56
CA THR A 238 -7.06 4.19 -19.27
C THR A 238 -7.68 4.78 -20.53
N THR A 239 -7.24 5.99 -20.86
CA THR A 239 -7.69 6.72 -22.06
C THR A 239 -6.54 6.91 -23.04
N VAL A 240 -6.90 7.01 -24.32
CA VAL A 240 -5.94 7.27 -25.39
C VAL A 240 -5.44 8.71 -25.31
N LYS A 241 -4.11 8.87 -25.35
CA LYS A 241 -3.44 10.18 -25.31
C LYS A 241 -3.23 10.82 -26.68
N HIS A 242 -3.04 10.01 -27.72
CA HIS A 242 -2.70 10.45 -29.09
C HIS A 242 -3.74 9.99 -30.10
N HIS A 243 -4.05 10.83 -31.07
CA HIS A 243 -4.98 10.51 -32.15
C HIS A 243 -4.21 10.06 -33.38
N VAL A 244 -4.49 8.87 -33.89
CA VAL A 244 -3.83 8.30 -35.07
C VAL A 244 -4.88 7.64 -35.97
N ILE A 245 -5.10 8.23 -37.15
CA ILE A 245 -6.14 7.82 -38.09
C ILE A 245 -5.88 6.41 -38.62
N GLN A 246 -4.62 6.07 -38.94
CA GLN A 246 -4.24 4.77 -39.51
C GLN A 246 -4.58 3.59 -38.58
N TRP A 247 -4.60 3.82 -37.27
CA TRP A 247 -4.96 2.80 -36.28
C TRP A 247 -6.44 2.88 -35.87
N GLY A 248 -7.19 3.86 -36.39
CA GLY A 248 -8.59 4.10 -36.01
C GLY A 248 -8.78 4.57 -34.58
N VAL A 249 -7.74 5.13 -33.94
CA VAL A 249 -7.76 5.48 -32.51
C VAL A 249 -7.94 6.99 -32.31
N ARG A 250 -8.90 7.37 -31.45
CA ARG A 250 -9.18 8.77 -31.13
C ARG A 250 -8.74 9.15 -29.73
N LYS A 251 -8.21 10.38 -29.57
CA LYS A 251 -7.80 10.92 -28.27
C LYS A 251 -9.01 11.05 -27.35
N GLY A 252 -8.88 10.56 -26.12
CA GLY A 252 -9.94 10.58 -25.11
C GLY A 252 -10.78 9.31 -25.03
N ASP A 253 -10.70 8.42 -26.04
CA ASP A 253 -11.39 7.14 -26.01
C ASP A 253 -10.87 6.27 -24.85
N LYS A 254 -11.79 5.52 -24.23
CA LYS A 254 -11.46 4.55 -23.18
C LYS A 254 -10.96 3.26 -23.85
N ALA A 255 -9.71 2.91 -23.60
CA ALA A 255 -9.03 1.87 -24.39
C ALA A 255 -8.18 0.90 -23.58
N GLY A 256 -8.27 0.92 -22.25
CA GLY A 256 -7.58 -0.08 -21.45
C GLY A 256 -7.94 -0.04 -19.98
N ALA A 257 -7.29 -0.95 -19.26
CA ALA A 257 -7.41 -1.12 -17.81
C ALA A 257 -6.01 -1.22 -17.20
N LYS A 258 -5.78 -0.50 -16.11
CA LYS A 258 -4.53 -0.57 -15.35
C LYS A 258 -4.80 -0.80 -13.86
N VAL A 259 -3.91 -1.56 -13.21
CA VAL A 259 -3.86 -1.75 -11.75
C VAL A 259 -2.42 -1.65 -11.30
N THR A 260 -2.19 -1.09 -10.11
CA THR A 260 -0.88 -1.17 -9.45
C THR A 260 -1.06 -1.86 -8.10
N LEU A 261 -0.40 -2.99 -7.95
CA LEU A 261 -0.32 -3.76 -6.71
C LEU A 261 0.90 -3.33 -5.92
N ARG A 262 0.77 -3.26 -4.60
CA ARG A 262 1.82 -2.88 -3.66
C ARG A 262 1.81 -3.81 -2.45
N GLY A 263 2.94 -3.90 -1.74
CA GLY A 263 3.06 -4.72 -0.54
C GLY A 263 2.77 -6.19 -0.81
N GLY A 264 2.02 -6.84 0.09
CA GLY A 264 1.78 -8.29 0.00
C GLY A 264 1.12 -8.75 -1.30
N ALA A 265 0.16 -7.98 -1.83
CA ALA A 265 -0.52 -8.29 -3.08
C ALA A 265 0.43 -8.33 -4.30
N ALA A 266 1.49 -7.52 -4.29
CA ALA A 266 2.51 -7.55 -5.34
C ALA A 266 3.33 -8.84 -5.27
N TYR A 267 3.75 -9.25 -4.08
CA TYR A 267 4.49 -10.50 -3.87
C TYR A 267 3.64 -11.74 -4.19
N ASP A 268 2.38 -11.78 -3.78
CA ASP A 268 1.47 -12.88 -4.11
C ASP A 268 1.24 -12.98 -5.64
N PHE A 269 1.11 -11.85 -6.32
CA PHE A 269 0.99 -11.83 -7.78
C PHE A 269 2.25 -12.39 -8.46
N VAL A 270 3.43 -11.97 -8.03
CA VAL A 270 4.70 -12.46 -8.58
C VAL A 270 4.88 -13.96 -8.31
N ASP A 271 4.53 -14.42 -7.11
CA ASP A 271 4.61 -15.84 -6.76
C ASP A 271 3.71 -16.70 -7.66
N LYS A 272 2.45 -16.29 -7.85
CA LYS A 272 1.52 -16.95 -8.79
C LYS A 272 2.09 -16.96 -10.20
N LEU A 273 2.67 -15.84 -10.63
CA LEU A 273 3.19 -15.69 -11.98
C LEU A 273 4.38 -16.64 -12.24
N VAL A 274 5.37 -16.65 -11.34
CA VAL A 274 6.59 -17.46 -11.49
C VAL A 274 6.29 -18.95 -11.34
N THR A 275 5.46 -19.33 -10.37
CA THR A 275 5.29 -20.75 -10.02
C THR A 275 4.16 -21.44 -10.78
N LEU A 276 3.09 -20.73 -11.16
CA LEU A 276 1.91 -21.33 -11.78
C LEU A 276 1.77 -20.95 -13.26
N VAL A 277 2.02 -19.69 -13.62
CA VAL A 277 1.64 -19.16 -14.95
C VAL A 277 2.75 -19.35 -15.97
N LEU A 278 3.96 -18.84 -15.70
CA LEU A 278 5.08 -18.90 -16.64
C LEU A 278 5.45 -20.33 -17.05
N PRO A 279 5.49 -21.33 -16.14
CA PRO A 279 5.85 -22.70 -16.52
C PRO A 279 4.82 -23.39 -17.42
N LYS A 280 3.56 -22.94 -17.43
CA LYS A 280 2.51 -23.45 -18.32
C LYS A 280 2.67 -22.97 -19.77
N ILE A 281 3.49 -21.96 -20.01
CA ILE A 281 3.69 -21.40 -21.34
C ILE A 281 4.60 -22.32 -22.16
N LYS A 282 4.05 -22.93 -23.20
CA LYS A 282 4.81 -23.76 -24.14
C LYS A 282 5.85 -22.95 -24.90
N ASP A 283 7.06 -23.51 -25.02
CA ASP A 283 8.20 -22.95 -25.76
C ASP A 283 8.57 -21.52 -25.34
N TRP A 284 8.41 -21.19 -24.05
CA TRP A 284 8.77 -19.87 -23.53
C TRP A 284 10.25 -19.81 -23.13
N PRO A 285 11.08 -18.96 -23.79
CA PRO A 285 12.51 -18.89 -23.51
C PRO A 285 12.85 -18.10 -22.24
N GLY A 286 11.89 -17.37 -21.66
CA GLY A 286 12.10 -16.46 -20.55
C GLY A 286 11.86 -14.99 -20.88
N ILE A 287 12.25 -14.11 -19.97
CA ILE A 287 12.23 -12.66 -20.15
C ILE A 287 13.46 -12.22 -20.95
N LYS A 288 13.29 -11.27 -21.86
CA LYS A 288 14.41 -10.75 -22.64
C LYS A 288 15.38 -10.00 -21.73
N ALA A 289 16.66 -10.37 -21.74
CA ALA A 289 17.70 -9.78 -20.90
C ALA A 289 17.99 -8.30 -21.22
N SER A 290 17.47 -7.77 -22.33
CA SER A 290 17.54 -6.36 -22.71
C SER A 290 16.39 -5.51 -22.14
N THR A 291 15.50 -6.09 -21.31
CA THR A 291 14.44 -5.32 -20.67
C THR A 291 15.00 -4.50 -19.52
N GLY A 292 14.42 -3.32 -19.30
CA GLY A 292 14.92 -2.35 -18.34
C GLY A 292 14.62 -0.90 -18.76
N ASP A 293 14.54 -0.01 -17.78
CA ASP A 293 14.31 1.43 -17.95
C ASP A 293 15.48 2.28 -17.44
N ASP A 294 16.66 1.68 -17.29
CA ASP A 294 17.87 2.21 -16.65
C ASP A 294 17.70 2.59 -15.17
N ALA A 295 16.52 2.33 -14.58
CA ALA A 295 16.18 2.67 -13.21
C ALA A 295 15.93 1.44 -12.33
N GLY A 296 16.09 0.22 -12.87
CA GLY A 296 15.85 -1.02 -12.13
C GLY A 296 14.43 -1.55 -12.23
N ASN A 297 13.56 -0.96 -13.06
CA ASN A 297 12.23 -1.50 -13.33
C ASN A 297 12.29 -2.39 -14.57
N LEU A 298 11.60 -3.52 -14.50
CA LEU A 298 11.62 -4.50 -15.59
C LEU A 298 10.20 -4.74 -16.09
N ALA A 299 10.09 -4.94 -17.41
CA ALA A 299 8.80 -5.14 -18.04
C ALA A 299 8.81 -6.32 -19.00
N PHE A 300 7.67 -7.00 -19.10
CA PHE A 300 7.44 -7.99 -20.14
C PHE A 300 5.94 -8.07 -20.48
N GLY A 301 5.65 -8.49 -21.70
CA GLY A 301 4.29 -8.64 -22.20
C GLY A 301 3.80 -10.08 -22.10
N MET A 302 2.52 -10.23 -21.77
CA MET A 302 1.78 -11.48 -21.83
C MET A 302 0.84 -11.48 -23.04
N LYS A 303 0.91 -12.56 -23.83
CA LYS A 303 -0.01 -12.78 -24.94
C LYS A 303 -1.41 -13.13 -24.42
N PRO A 304 -2.48 -12.84 -25.17
CA PRO A 304 -3.85 -13.21 -24.82
C PRO A 304 -4.04 -14.67 -24.42
N ALA A 305 -3.38 -15.60 -25.14
CA ALA A 305 -3.45 -17.03 -24.86
C ALA A 305 -2.81 -17.42 -23.53
N TRP A 306 -1.90 -16.62 -22.99
CA TRP A 306 -1.24 -16.91 -21.72
C TRP A 306 -2.05 -16.41 -20.52
N MET A 307 -2.97 -15.48 -20.73
CA MET A 307 -3.84 -14.95 -19.68
C MET A 307 -4.81 -15.99 -19.14
N SER A 308 -5.16 -17.01 -19.92
CA SER A 308 -6.01 -18.11 -19.45
C SER A 308 -5.31 -19.08 -18.50
N TYR A 309 -3.99 -18.98 -18.34
CA TYR A 309 -3.23 -19.86 -17.42
C TYR A 309 -3.27 -19.38 -15.97
N PHE A 310 -3.78 -18.17 -15.71
CA PHE A 310 -4.05 -17.71 -14.36
C PHE A 310 -5.16 -18.55 -13.73
N PRO A 311 -4.97 -19.10 -12.51
CA PRO A 311 -5.98 -19.94 -11.85
C PRO A 311 -7.35 -19.26 -11.71
N GLU A 312 -7.37 -17.95 -11.54
CA GLU A 312 -8.59 -17.14 -11.40
C GLU A 312 -9.40 -17.05 -12.69
N ILE A 313 -8.76 -17.26 -13.84
CA ILE A 313 -9.37 -17.22 -15.18
C ILE A 313 -9.62 -18.64 -15.71
N GLU A 314 -8.75 -19.60 -15.38
CA GLU A 314 -8.84 -20.98 -15.88
C GLU A 314 -10.18 -21.64 -15.50
N PHE A 315 -10.66 -21.43 -14.27
CA PHE A 315 -11.92 -22.01 -13.78
C PHE A 315 -13.16 -21.43 -14.47
N ASN A 316 -13.17 -20.15 -14.82
CA ASN A 316 -14.32 -19.44 -15.37
C ASN A 316 -14.11 -18.99 -16.82
N TYR A 317 -13.20 -19.65 -17.54
CA TYR A 317 -12.81 -19.28 -18.90
C TYR A 317 -14.02 -19.19 -19.85
N ASP A 318 -14.95 -20.14 -19.75
CA ASP A 318 -16.16 -20.22 -20.58
C ASP A 318 -17.14 -19.06 -20.37
N MET A 319 -17.01 -18.30 -19.28
CA MET A 319 -17.82 -17.10 -19.04
C MET A 319 -17.37 -15.91 -19.90
N TYR A 320 -16.13 -15.94 -20.39
CA TYR A 320 -15.58 -14.86 -21.20
C TYR A 320 -15.87 -15.11 -22.69
N PRO A 321 -16.29 -14.09 -23.45
CA PRO A 321 -16.51 -14.24 -24.88
C PRO A 321 -15.24 -14.69 -25.62
N PRO A 322 -15.36 -15.62 -26.59
CA PRO A 322 -14.21 -16.13 -27.32
C PRO A 322 -13.52 -15.00 -28.10
N LYS A 323 -12.19 -15.02 -28.14
CA LYS A 323 -11.32 -14.03 -28.83
C LYS A 323 -11.32 -12.61 -28.24
N LEU A 324 -12.02 -12.36 -27.13
CA LEU A 324 -12.00 -11.05 -26.43
C LEU A 324 -10.98 -10.99 -25.28
N MET A 325 -10.33 -12.11 -24.95
CA MET A 325 -9.28 -12.14 -23.92
C MET A 325 -8.16 -11.16 -24.28
N PRO A 326 -7.82 -10.20 -23.42
CA PRO A 326 -6.80 -9.23 -23.75
C PRO A 326 -5.39 -9.80 -23.51
N GLY A 327 -4.36 -9.16 -24.05
CA GLY A 327 -3.01 -9.28 -23.52
C GLY A 327 -2.79 -8.30 -22.36
N CYS A 328 -1.67 -8.40 -21.67
CA CYS A 328 -1.26 -7.36 -20.73
C CYS A 328 0.26 -7.16 -20.72
N ASP A 329 0.68 -5.96 -20.38
CA ASP A 329 2.06 -5.62 -20.07
C ASP A 329 2.20 -5.58 -18.56
N ILE A 330 3.18 -6.30 -18.04
CA ILE A 330 3.50 -6.39 -16.62
C ILE A 330 4.79 -5.62 -16.38
N PHE A 331 4.71 -4.63 -15.50
CA PHE A 331 5.82 -3.81 -15.05
C PHE A 331 6.10 -4.13 -13.60
N ILE A 332 7.29 -4.64 -13.31
CA ILE A 332 7.76 -4.92 -11.97
C ILE A 332 8.66 -3.77 -11.56
N HIS A 333 8.18 -2.99 -10.60
CA HIS A 333 8.93 -1.89 -10.01
C HIS A 333 9.75 -2.43 -8.84
N THR A 334 11.05 -2.14 -8.86
CA THR A 334 11.95 -2.57 -7.80
C THR A 334 12.55 -1.35 -7.11
N THR A 335 13.05 -1.52 -5.89
CA THR A 335 13.82 -0.48 -5.19
C THR A 335 15.25 -0.33 -5.72
N GLY A 336 15.65 -1.20 -6.67
CA GLY A 336 16.95 -1.12 -7.34
C GLY A 336 17.14 0.20 -8.07
N THR A 337 18.40 0.54 -8.38
CA THR A 337 18.75 1.82 -9.04
C THR A 337 19.38 1.62 -10.43
N SER A 338 19.41 0.38 -10.90
CA SER A 338 19.97 -0.02 -12.19
C SER A 338 19.33 -1.33 -12.65
N ASP A 339 19.19 -1.51 -13.96
CA ASP A 339 18.58 -2.69 -14.58
C ASP A 339 19.35 -3.98 -14.29
N ARG A 340 20.66 -3.91 -14.01
CA ARG A 340 21.40 -5.10 -13.56
C ARG A 340 20.95 -5.54 -12.17
N GLN A 341 20.63 -4.61 -11.28
CA GLN A 341 20.15 -4.92 -9.92
C GLN A 341 18.73 -5.47 -9.96
N GLY A 342 17.86 -4.86 -10.78
CA GLY A 342 16.51 -5.37 -11.00
C GLY A 342 16.51 -6.79 -11.57
N ARG A 343 17.39 -7.08 -12.55
CA ARG A 343 17.49 -8.43 -13.14
C ARG A 343 18.02 -9.45 -12.15
N LEU A 344 19.07 -9.09 -11.41
CA LEU A 344 19.66 -9.95 -10.40
C LEU A 344 18.63 -10.30 -9.30
N LEU A 345 17.80 -9.34 -8.88
CA LEU A 345 16.66 -9.61 -7.99
C LEU A 345 15.63 -10.56 -8.63
N MET A 346 15.21 -10.30 -9.87
CA MET A 346 14.22 -11.14 -10.54
C MET A 346 14.73 -12.56 -10.80
N GLU A 347 16.00 -12.73 -11.14
CA GLU A 347 16.66 -14.04 -11.25
C GLU A 347 16.59 -14.79 -9.92
N ALA A 348 16.90 -14.13 -8.81
CA ALA A 348 16.81 -14.72 -7.48
C ALA A 348 15.37 -15.11 -7.08
N LEU A 349 14.36 -14.39 -7.61
CA LEU A 349 12.95 -14.70 -7.42
C LEU A 349 12.42 -15.79 -8.38
N GLY A 350 13.28 -16.35 -9.24
CA GLY A 350 12.94 -17.47 -10.11
C GLY A 350 12.52 -17.10 -11.54
N PHE A 351 12.75 -15.87 -11.98
CA PHE A 351 12.50 -15.50 -13.38
C PHE A 351 13.65 -15.94 -14.30
N PRO A 352 13.36 -16.71 -15.36
CA PRO A 352 14.37 -17.03 -16.37
C PRO A 352 14.57 -15.86 -17.33
N PHE A 353 15.82 -15.58 -17.70
CA PHE A 353 16.18 -14.58 -18.72
C PHE A 353 16.87 -15.21 -19.93
N TYR A 354 16.67 -14.62 -21.11
CA TYR A 354 17.33 -15.05 -22.35
C TYR A 354 17.91 -13.87 -23.15
N GLY A 355 18.94 -14.17 -23.95
CA GLY A 355 19.62 -13.20 -24.80
C GLY A 355 20.73 -12.43 -24.07
N LYS A 356 21.32 -11.45 -24.77
CA LYS A 356 22.44 -10.67 -24.23
C LYS A 356 21.94 -9.57 -23.28
N PRO A 357 22.50 -9.45 -22.07
CA PRO A 357 22.19 -8.35 -21.17
C PRO A 357 22.61 -7.00 -21.76
N THR A 358 21.76 -5.99 -21.64
CA THR A 358 22.14 -4.58 -21.82
C THR A 358 22.62 -4.01 -20.48
N HIS A 359 23.61 -3.12 -20.50
CA HIS A 359 24.22 -2.51 -19.32
C HIS A 359 23.81 -1.07 -19.17
#